data_AF-A0A395H3E2-F1
#
_entry.id   AF-A0A395H3E2-F1
#
_cell.length_a   1.000
_cell.length_b   1.000
_cell.length_c   1.000
_cell.angle_alpha   90.00
_cell.angle_beta   90.00
_cell.angle_gamma   90.00
#
_symmetry.space_group_name_H-M   'P 1'
#
loop_
_entity.id
_entity.type
_entity.pdbx_description
1 polymer ?
#
loop_
_entity_poly.entity_id
_entity_poly.type
_entity_poly.pdbx_seq_one_letter_code
_entity_poly.pdbx_strand_id
1 'polypeptide(L)'
;MFLEAGHTYTTLVHFGTDPTIAFERPGASGFGAGGIRLGAERKVSLAEEIDRAVALAQRVDQVVLCMGLTGDWESEGYDRTTMDLPPGSDALIEAVLATNPNTAIVMQSGIPVTMPWIDRALSVV
;
A
#
# COMPACT_ATOMS: atom_id res chain seq x y z
N MET A 1 2.19 -19.48 6.52
CA MET A 1 1.26 -20.10 7.50
C MET A 1 -0.12 -20.07 6.87
N PHE A 2 -0.81 -21.20 6.84
CA PHE A 2 -2.24 -21.24 6.47
C PHE A 2 -3.05 -21.16 7.77
N LEU A 3 -4.12 -20.37 7.77
CA LEU A 3 -5.03 -20.21 8.90
C LEU A 3 -6.38 -20.85 8.55
N GLU A 4 -7.05 -21.42 9.55
CA GLU A 4 -8.35 -22.06 9.41
C GLU A 4 -9.46 -21.11 9.85
N ALA A 5 -10.52 -21.01 9.03
CA ALA A 5 -11.67 -20.19 9.36
C ALA A 5 -12.35 -20.69 10.64
N GLY A 6 -12.66 -19.76 11.55
CA GLY A 6 -13.28 -20.08 12.85
C GLY A 6 -12.33 -20.63 13.92
N HIS A 7 -11.05 -20.84 13.59
CA HIS A 7 -10.06 -21.32 14.54
C HIS A 7 -9.45 -20.16 15.33
N THR A 8 -9.33 -20.32 16.65
CA THR A 8 -8.72 -19.30 17.53
C THR A 8 -7.22 -19.56 17.61
N TYR A 9 -6.41 -18.53 17.31
CA TYR A 9 -4.96 -18.59 17.42
C TYR A 9 -4.48 -17.64 18.52
N THR A 10 -3.57 -18.12 19.37
CA THR A 10 -2.93 -17.28 20.40
C THR A 10 -1.69 -16.62 19.81
N THR A 11 -1.61 -15.29 19.88
CA THR A 11 -0.44 -14.52 19.48
C THR A 11 0.19 -13.91 20.72
N LEU A 12 1.46 -14.21 20.96
CA LEU A 12 2.24 -13.70 22.08
C LEU A 12 3.40 -12.86 21.56
N VAL A 13 3.57 -11.66 22.13
CA VAL A 13 4.66 -10.75 21.78
C VAL A 13 5.43 -10.39 23.04
N HIS A 14 6.73 -10.68 23.05
CA HIS A 14 7.66 -10.17 24.05
C HIS A 14 8.45 -9.03 23.42
N PHE A 15 8.36 -7.83 23.99
CA PHE A 15 9.02 -6.64 23.48
C PHE A 15 9.73 -5.90 24.62
N GLY A 16 10.98 -5.53 24.37
CA GLY A 16 11.78 -4.66 25.23
C GLY A 16 12.13 -3.38 24.46
N THR A 17 12.07 -2.24 25.15
CA THR A 17 12.40 -0.91 24.60
C THR A 17 13.91 -0.67 24.57
N ASP A 18 14.32 0.49 24.08
CA ASP A 18 15.73 0.88 23.95
C ASP A 18 16.62 0.58 25.19
N PRO A 19 16.18 0.79 26.45
CA PRO A 19 16.98 0.43 27.64
C PRO A 19 17.28 -1.07 27.82
N THR A 20 16.56 -1.94 27.09
CA THR A 20 16.78 -3.39 27.13
C THR A 20 17.78 -3.88 26.09
N ILE A 21 18.26 -2.99 25.20
CA ILE A 21 19.22 -3.32 24.15
C ILE A 21 20.58 -3.69 24.78
N ALA A 22 21.21 -4.75 24.28
CA ALA A 22 22.49 -5.26 24.78
C ALA A 22 23.67 -4.99 23.82
N PHE A 23 23.46 -4.17 22.79
CA PHE A 23 24.46 -3.84 21.78
C PHE A 23 24.40 -2.35 21.42
N GLU A 24 25.55 -1.77 21.07
CA GLU A 24 25.63 -0.39 20.58
C GLU A 24 25.76 -0.36 19.06
N ARG A 25 25.11 0.62 18.40
CA ARG A 25 25.36 0.95 16.99
C ARG A 25 26.04 2.33 16.90
N PRO A 26 27.35 2.37 16.58
CA PRO A 26 28.06 3.64 16.38
C PRO A 26 27.35 4.51 15.34
N GLY A 27 27.10 5.77 15.67
CA GLY A 27 26.42 6.74 14.78
C GLY A 27 24.89 6.73 14.85
N ALA A 28 24.27 5.79 15.58
CA ALA A 28 22.83 5.83 15.85
C ALA A 28 22.53 6.74 17.05
N SER A 29 21.64 7.73 16.88
CA SER A 29 21.10 8.51 18.00
C SER A 29 19.81 7.87 18.48
N GLY A 30 19.73 7.54 19.77
CA GLY A 30 18.49 7.04 20.37
C GLY A 30 17.42 8.13 20.42
N PHE A 31 16.26 7.87 19.81
CA PHE A 31 15.08 8.74 19.87
C PHE A 31 13.96 8.05 20.63
N GLY A 32 13.74 8.47 21.88
CA GLY A 32 12.71 7.88 22.75
C GLY A 32 12.95 6.39 23.03
N ALA A 33 11.90 5.70 23.47
CA ALA A 33 11.96 4.28 23.83
C ALA A 33 11.80 3.31 22.63
N GLY A 34 11.44 3.83 21.46
CA GLY A 34 11.03 3.04 20.30
C GLY A 34 9.65 2.39 20.47
N GLY A 35 9.32 1.46 19.58
CA GLY A 35 8.07 0.71 19.60
C GLY A 35 8.05 -0.41 18.56
N ILE A 36 6.98 -1.19 18.55
CA ILE A 36 6.73 -2.24 17.55
C ILE A 36 5.34 -2.12 16.95
N ARG A 37 5.21 -2.49 15.67
CA ARG A 37 3.94 -2.71 14.99
C ARG A 37 3.87 -4.19 14.62
N LEU A 38 2.84 -4.89 15.13
CA LEU A 38 2.49 -6.24 14.69
C LEU A 38 1.19 -6.18 13.91
N GLY A 39 1.19 -6.77 12.71
CA GLY A 39 0.02 -6.86 11.86
C GLY A 39 0.00 -8.19 11.11
N ALA A 40 -1.17 -8.56 10.62
CA ALA A 40 -1.37 -9.69 9.71
C ALA A 40 -2.34 -9.28 8.61
N GLU A 41 -2.05 -9.69 7.39
CA GLU A 41 -2.92 -9.50 6.25
C GLU A 41 -3.22 -10.84 5.58
N ARG A 42 -4.38 -10.94 4.93
CA ARG A 42 -4.69 -12.09 4.09
C ARG A 42 -3.76 -12.04 2.89
N LYS A 43 -2.98 -13.12 2.68
CA LYS A 43 -2.22 -13.27 1.44
C LYS A 43 -3.17 -13.34 0.25
N VAL A 44 -2.97 -12.45 -0.71
CA VAL A 44 -3.70 -12.39 -1.97
C VAL A 44 -2.75 -12.50 -3.16
N SER A 45 -3.26 -12.98 -4.29
CA SER A 45 -2.56 -12.86 -5.57
C SER A 45 -2.91 -11.51 -6.18
N LEU A 46 -1.89 -10.70 -6.49
CA LEU A 46 -2.10 -9.42 -7.14
C LEU A 46 -2.84 -9.57 -8.47
N ALA A 47 -2.47 -10.57 -9.28
CA ALA A 47 -3.12 -10.83 -10.57
C ALA A 47 -4.60 -11.17 -10.39
N GLU A 48 -4.94 -12.05 -9.44
CA GLU A 48 -6.34 -12.44 -9.21
C GLU A 48 -7.19 -11.27 -8.69
N GLU A 49 -6.64 -10.41 -7.83
CA GLU A 49 -7.38 -9.24 -7.32
C GLU A 49 -7.52 -8.14 -8.39
N ILE A 50 -6.55 -7.98 -9.31
CA ILE A 50 -6.69 -7.12 -10.49
C ILE A 50 -7.80 -7.66 -11.41
N ASP A 51 -7.81 -8.96 -11.71
CA ASP A 51 -8.85 -9.59 -12.53
C ASP A 51 -10.24 -9.40 -11.91
N ARG A 52 -10.36 -9.50 -10.58
CA ARG A 52 -11.59 -9.22 -9.85
C ARG A 52 -12.02 -7.76 -9.98
N ALA A 53 -11.10 -6.80 -9.87
CA ALA A 53 -11.40 -5.38 -10.04
C ALA A 53 -11.88 -5.09 -11.47
N VAL A 54 -11.21 -5.64 -12.48
CA VAL A 54 -11.60 -5.56 -13.89
C VAL A 54 -13.00 -6.13 -14.11
N ALA A 55 -13.28 -7.33 -13.60
CA ALA A 55 -14.58 -7.97 -13.75
C ALA A 55 -15.73 -7.17 -13.11
N LEU A 56 -15.45 -6.42 -12.05
CA LEU A 56 -16.41 -5.49 -11.44
C LEU A 56 -16.56 -4.23 -12.28
N ALA A 57 -15.45 -3.64 -12.76
CA ALA A 57 -15.44 -2.44 -13.59
C ALA A 57 -16.25 -2.60 -14.88
N GLN A 58 -16.34 -3.80 -15.45
CA GLN A 58 -17.18 -4.13 -16.63
C GLN A 58 -18.68 -4.00 -16.38
N ARG A 59 -19.12 -4.04 -15.11
CA ARG A 59 -20.53 -4.19 -14.73
C ARG A 59 -21.14 -2.91 -14.18
N VAL A 60 -20.38 -1.83 -14.15
CA VAL A 60 -20.77 -0.54 -13.56
C VAL A 60 -20.63 0.56 -14.59
N ASP A 61 -21.47 1.59 -14.48
CA ASP A 61 -21.45 2.72 -15.42
C ASP A 61 -20.22 3.61 -15.24
N GLN A 62 -19.75 3.73 -13.99
CA GLN A 62 -18.61 4.55 -13.58
C GLN A 62 -17.79 3.86 -12.51
N VAL A 63 -16.48 4.11 -12.51
CA VAL A 63 -15.55 3.64 -11.48
C VAL A 63 -14.93 4.83 -10.77
N VAL A 64 -14.83 4.74 -9.44
CA VAL A 64 -14.00 5.65 -8.64
C VAL A 64 -12.84 4.83 -8.09
N LEU A 65 -11.63 5.14 -8.56
CA LEU A 65 -10.41 4.39 -8.22
C LEU A 65 -9.53 5.24 -7.31
N CYS A 66 -9.51 4.93 -6.03
CA CYS A 66 -8.68 5.63 -5.05
C CYS A 66 -7.28 5.02 -4.99
N MET A 67 -6.27 5.82 -5.37
CA MET A 67 -4.88 5.41 -5.48
C MET A 67 -3.98 6.41 -4.78
N GLY A 68 -2.71 6.06 -4.57
CA GLY A 68 -1.71 6.99 -4.06
C GLY A 68 -0.76 6.33 -3.07
N LEU A 69 -0.33 7.13 -2.10
CA LEU A 69 0.67 6.80 -1.10
C LEU A 69 0.02 6.74 0.29
N THR A 70 0.80 6.27 1.25
CA THR A 70 0.41 6.22 2.67
C THR A 70 1.50 6.88 3.51
N GLY A 71 1.23 7.10 4.80
CA GLY A 71 2.23 7.63 5.74
C GLY A 71 3.44 6.71 5.98
N ASP A 72 3.39 5.46 5.52
CA ASP A 72 4.56 4.57 5.51
C ASP A 72 5.42 4.80 4.24
N TRP A 73 4.86 5.33 3.15
CA TRP A 73 5.62 5.71 1.96
C TRP A 73 6.16 7.14 2.07
N GLU A 74 5.42 8.05 2.68
CA GLU A 74 5.81 9.44 2.92
C GLU A 74 5.84 9.70 4.42
N SER A 75 7.03 9.66 5.02
CA SER A 75 7.20 9.75 6.46
C SER A 75 8.43 10.54 6.88
N GLU A 76 8.38 11.08 8.09
CA GLU A 76 9.56 11.67 8.72
C GLU A 76 10.63 10.59 8.97
N GLY A 77 11.90 10.96 8.76
CA GLY A 77 13.05 10.10 9.04
C GLY A 77 13.60 9.37 7.82
N TYR A 78 12.95 9.45 6.66
CA TYR A 78 13.50 8.96 5.39
C TYR A 78 12.84 9.64 4.19
N ASP A 79 13.60 9.73 3.11
CA ASP A 79 13.08 10.15 1.80
C ASP A 79 12.74 8.94 0.94
N ARG A 80 11.78 9.11 0.02
CA ARG A 80 11.53 8.11 -1.03
C ARG A 80 12.67 8.10 -2.04
N THR A 81 12.91 6.93 -2.64
CA THR A 81 13.95 6.74 -3.66
C THR A 81 13.43 6.88 -5.09
N THR A 82 12.11 6.83 -5.30
CA THR A 82 11.48 6.96 -6.62
C THR A 82 10.23 7.83 -6.55
N MET A 83 9.71 8.22 -7.72
CA MET A 83 8.43 8.91 -7.87
C MET A 83 7.24 7.93 -8.04
N ASP A 84 7.50 6.63 -8.10
CA ASP A 84 6.49 5.65 -8.49
C ASP A 84 5.41 5.44 -7.43
N LEU A 85 4.28 4.90 -7.87
CA LEU A 85 3.23 4.40 -7.01
C LEU A 85 3.64 3.06 -6.37
N PRO A 86 2.96 2.63 -5.28
CA PRO A 86 3.23 1.34 -4.66
C PRO A 86 3.08 0.18 -5.66
N PRO A 87 3.89 -0.88 -5.55
CA PRO A 87 3.90 -1.98 -6.52
C PRO A 87 2.50 -2.54 -6.83
N GLY A 88 2.19 -2.67 -8.11
CA GLY A 88 0.90 -3.16 -8.61
C GLY A 88 -0.16 -2.08 -8.84
N SER A 89 0.07 -0.84 -8.38
CA SER A 89 -0.88 0.27 -8.56
C SER A 89 -1.08 0.63 -10.03
N ASP A 90 0.00 0.86 -10.77
CA ASP A 90 -0.10 1.22 -12.19
C ASP A 90 -0.74 0.11 -13.03
N ALA A 91 -0.43 -1.16 -12.73
CA ALA A 91 -1.05 -2.31 -13.40
C ALA A 91 -2.56 -2.38 -13.16
N LEU A 92 -3.01 -2.13 -11.93
CA LEU A 92 -4.43 -2.04 -11.61
C LEU A 92 -5.10 -0.89 -12.37
N ILE A 93 -4.50 0.30 -12.35
CA ILE A 93 -5.04 1.49 -13.00
C ILE A 93 -5.17 1.26 -14.50
N GLU A 94 -4.12 0.77 -15.16
CA GLU A 94 -4.13 0.50 -16.59
C GLU A 94 -5.19 -0.53 -16.99
N ALA A 95 -5.35 -1.59 -16.19
CA ALA A 95 -6.32 -2.65 -16.44
C ALA A 95 -7.77 -2.16 -16.28
N VAL A 96 -8.04 -1.35 -15.25
CA VAL A 96 -9.35 -0.73 -15.03
C VAL A 96 -9.66 0.27 -16.14
N LEU A 97 -8.74 1.17 -16.48
CA LEU A 97 -8.91 2.15 -17.57
C LEU A 97 -9.11 1.48 -18.94
N ALA A 98 -8.47 0.33 -19.20
CA ALA A 98 -8.67 -0.44 -20.42
C ALA A 98 -10.09 -0.99 -20.55
N THR A 99 -10.70 -1.28 -19.42
CA THR A 99 -11.97 -1.98 -19.33
C THR A 99 -13.14 -1.01 -19.23
N ASN A 100 -12.98 0.06 -18.46
CA ASN A 100 -13.99 1.09 -18.27
C ASN A 100 -13.33 2.49 -18.33
N PRO A 101 -13.42 3.20 -19.46
CA PRO A 101 -12.84 4.53 -19.59
C PRO A 101 -13.56 5.59 -18.75
N ASN A 102 -14.79 5.32 -18.26
CA ASN A 102 -15.53 6.18 -17.33
C ASN A 102 -15.02 5.99 -15.88
N THR A 103 -13.70 6.02 -15.71
CA THR A 103 -13.04 5.90 -14.42
C THR A 103 -12.52 7.27 -13.98
N ALA A 104 -12.90 7.69 -12.78
CA ALA A 104 -12.29 8.80 -12.07
C ALA A 104 -11.22 8.26 -11.11
N ILE A 105 -9.99 8.74 -11.24
CA ILE A 105 -8.88 8.34 -10.38
C ILE A 105 -8.69 9.40 -9.31
N VAL A 106 -8.81 9.03 -8.04
CA VAL A 106 -8.57 9.92 -6.90
C VAL A 106 -7.18 9.63 -6.38
N MET A 107 -6.27 10.61 -6.45
CA MET A 107 -4.87 10.46 -6.09
C MET A 107 -4.59 11.07 -4.72
N GLN A 108 -4.14 10.24 -3.77
CA GLN A 108 -3.77 10.66 -2.43
C GLN A 108 -2.25 10.62 -2.26
N SER A 109 -1.57 11.75 -2.44
CA SER A 109 -0.13 11.86 -2.16
C SER A 109 0.23 13.24 -1.62
N GLY A 110 1.25 13.30 -0.76
CA GLY A 110 1.81 14.57 -0.27
C GLY A 110 2.76 15.22 -1.28
N ILE A 111 3.40 14.41 -2.13
CA ILE A 111 4.32 14.83 -3.19
C ILE A 111 3.87 14.29 -4.57
N PRO A 112 4.42 14.82 -5.69
CA PRO A 112 4.11 14.30 -7.02
C PRO A 112 4.49 12.83 -7.20
N VAL A 113 3.70 12.11 -7.99
CA VAL A 113 3.94 10.70 -8.37
C VAL A 113 3.97 10.52 -9.89
N THR A 114 4.69 9.51 -10.36
CA THR A 114 4.70 9.12 -11.77
C THR A 114 3.32 8.56 -12.16
N MET A 115 2.78 8.99 -13.31
CA MET A 115 1.49 8.53 -13.83
C MET A 115 1.62 8.11 -15.30
N PRO A 116 2.19 6.93 -15.60
CA PRO A 116 2.44 6.51 -16.98
C PRO A 116 1.15 6.31 -17.81
N TRP A 117 0.02 6.11 -17.15
CA TRP A 117 -1.30 5.90 -17.72
C TRP A 117 -2.11 7.20 -17.91
N ILE A 118 -1.53 8.38 -17.63
CA ILE A 118 -2.26 9.65 -17.56
C ILE A 118 -3.00 9.99 -18.86
N ASP A 119 -2.42 9.70 -20.02
CA ASP A 119 -3.02 10.00 -21.33
C ASP A 119 -4.30 9.19 -21.61
N ARG A 120 -4.55 8.14 -20.82
CA ARG A 120 -5.74 7.28 -20.92
C ARG A 120 -6.82 7.64 -19.89
N ALA A 121 -6.48 8.46 -18.89
CA ALA A 121 -7.41 8.84 -17.83
C ALA A 121 -8.25 10.03 -18.26
N LEU A 122 -9.58 9.90 -18.20
CA LEU A 122 -10.50 11.01 -18.49
C LEU A 122 -10.64 11.98 -17.31
N SER A 123 -10.37 11.51 -16.08
CA SER A 123 -10.49 12.28 -14.86
C SER A 123 -9.47 11.82 -13.81
N VAL A 124 -8.73 12.79 -13.27
CA VAL A 124 -7.83 12.62 -12.13
C VAL A 124 -8.09 13.76 -11.15
N VAL A 125 -8.26 13.42 -9.87
CA VAL A 125 -8.53 14.35 -8.76
C VAL A 125 -7.42 14.25 -7.72
#